data_AF-A0A935WWL1-F1
#
_entry.id   AF-A0A935WWL1-F1
#
_cell.length_a   1.000
_cell.length_b   1.000
_cell.length_c   1.000
_cell.angle_alpha   90.00
_cell.angle_beta   90.00
_cell.angle_gamma   90.00
#
_symmetry.space_group_name_H-M   'P 1'
#
loop_
_entity.id
_entity.type
_entity.pdbx_description
1 polymer ?
#
loop_
_entity_poly.entity_id
_entity_poly.type
_entity_poly.pdbx_seq_one_letter_code
_entity_poly.pdbx_strand_id
1 'polypeptide(L)'
;MEPRANSLNSASLSNSADALDSAHPTESRATSVTQNELEMLTSFFSSDEVPPDTMDLQELDGFLTAIASAPSILMPSMWLPALYGDDEAFADGDRARMPNAVIVRLLNEIADALQRGESFGPLGQPDATDAPRWARGYVAGARLDARWRNDDMGAALLFPLGVLSGLFKLSPEDIAAAGEDRQAELQDHLEVDGDPEHGAPTPYYETLDEATVALYRYWRRHRTRLSGPRRRRVATVHQPCLCGSGAAYSRCCGRQRLS
;
A
#
# COMPACT_ATOMS: atom_id res chain seq x y z
N MET A 1 -3.07 -21.23 -54.06
CA MET A 1 -3.69 -20.46 -52.96
C MET A 1 -3.54 -21.31 -51.70
N GLU A 2 -2.46 -21.07 -50.97
CA GLU A 2 -2.17 -21.66 -49.65
C GLU A 2 -1.97 -20.49 -48.68
N PRO A 3 -2.40 -20.59 -47.42
CA PRO A 3 -2.15 -19.54 -46.44
C PRO A 3 -0.74 -19.70 -45.85
N ARG A 4 0.01 -18.60 -45.80
CA ARG A 4 1.32 -18.49 -45.15
C ARG A 4 1.15 -18.51 -43.63
N ALA A 5 1.71 -19.51 -42.97
CA ALA A 5 1.94 -19.49 -41.54
C ALA A 5 3.03 -18.44 -41.22
N ASN A 6 2.69 -17.45 -40.42
CA ASN A 6 3.62 -16.43 -39.94
C ASN A 6 4.36 -17.01 -38.74
N SER A 7 5.62 -17.40 -38.94
CA SER A 7 6.51 -17.84 -37.87
C SER A 7 6.97 -16.60 -37.09
N LEU A 8 6.36 -16.37 -35.93
CA LEU A 8 6.92 -15.44 -34.94
C LEU A 8 8.03 -16.17 -34.19
N ASN A 9 9.21 -15.56 -34.21
CA ASN A 9 10.48 -16.03 -33.67
C ASN A 9 10.37 -16.52 -32.22
N SER A 10 10.83 -17.74 -31.98
CA SER A 10 11.08 -18.35 -30.67
C SER A 10 12.32 -17.79 -29.94
N ALA A 11 12.80 -16.60 -30.32
CA ALA A 11 14.05 -16.01 -29.83
C ALA A 11 13.89 -14.88 -28.80
N SER A 12 12.66 -14.59 -28.35
CA SER A 12 12.39 -13.51 -27.37
C SER A 12 12.02 -14.02 -25.97
N LEU A 13 12.05 -15.33 -25.72
CA LEU A 13 11.65 -15.94 -24.45
C LEU A 13 12.83 -16.34 -23.54
N SER A 14 14.08 -16.06 -23.93
CA SER A 14 15.25 -16.44 -23.12
C SER A 14 15.76 -15.36 -22.17
N ASN A 15 15.08 -14.22 -22.02
CA ASN A 15 15.57 -13.11 -21.18
C ASN A 15 14.72 -12.80 -19.95
N SER A 16 13.60 -13.48 -19.73
CA SER A 16 12.70 -13.14 -18.62
C SER A 16 13.11 -13.74 -17.27
N ALA A 17 14.02 -14.72 -17.24
CA ALA A 17 14.58 -15.27 -16.00
C ALA A 17 15.81 -14.47 -15.51
N ASP A 18 16.57 -13.86 -16.42
CA ASP A 18 17.72 -12.99 -16.11
C ASP A 18 17.28 -11.55 -15.79
N ALA A 19 16.04 -11.17 -16.07
CA ALA A 19 15.47 -9.85 -15.73
C ALA A 19 15.32 -9.63 -14.20
N LEU A 20 15.47 -10.67 -13.39
CA LEU A 20 15.47 -10.59 -11.93
C LEU A 20 16.89 -10.51 -11.31
N ASP A 21 17.95 -10.60 -12.14
CA ASP A 21 19.36 -10.55 -11.69
C ASP A 21 20.02 -9.18 -11.95
N SER A 22 19.36 -8.28 -12.68
CA SER A 22 19.82 -6.90 -12.83
C SER A 22 19.46 -6.08 -11.59
N ALA A 23 20.16 -6.33 -10.49
CA ALA A 23 20.26 -5.42 -9.36
C ALA A 23 20.87 -4.09 -9.85
N HIS A 24 20.00 -3.18 -10.32
CA HIS A 24 20.32 -1.76 -10.29
C HIS A 24 20.69 -1.41 -8.84
N PRO A 25 21.74 -0.60 -8.59
CA PRO A 25 22.10 -0.21 -7.24
C PRO A 25 20.90 0.51 -6.64
N THR A 26 20.19 -0.16 -5.74
CA THR A 26 19.07 0.39 -4.99
C THR A 26 19.62 1.56 -4.18
N GLU A 27 19.34 2.78 -4.64
CA GLU A 27 19.76 3.98 -3.92
C GLU A 27 19.19 3.90 -2.51
N SER A 28 20.07 4.02 -1.52
CA SER A 28 19.70 3.92 -0.11
C SER A 28 18.58 4.92 0.20
N ARG A 29 17.44 4.42 0.67
CA ARG A 29 16.33 5.26 1.10
C ARG A 29 16.80 6.18 2.23
N ALA A 30 16.89 7.48 1.96
CA ALA A 30 17.18 8.47 2.98
C ALA A 30 16.04 8.48 4.01
N THR A 31 16.39 8.34 5.30
CA THR A 31 15.43 8.36 6.40
C THR A 31 15.84 9.39 7.46
N SER A 32 14.86 10.08 8.05
CA SER A 32 15.03 10.97 9.20
C SER A 32 15.20 10.20 10.52
N VAL A 33 14.86 8.92 10.51
CA VAL A 33 15.21 7.97 11.58
C VAL A 33 16.71 7.74 11.52
N THR A 34 17.39 8.06 12.61
CA THR A 34 18.85 7.97 12.68
C THR A 34 19.33 6.52 12.64
N GLN A 35 20.58 6.30 12.22
CA GLN A 35 21.20 4.97 12.24
C GLN A 35 21.12 4.31 13.64
N ASN A 36 21.31 5.09 14.71
CA ASN A 36 21.18 4.60 16.08
C ASN A 36 19.75 4.15 16.42
N GLU A 37 18.73 4.84 15.89
CA GLU A 37 17.33 4.45 16.08
C GLU A 37 16.99 3.18 15.29
N LEU A 38 17.53 3.00 14.09
CA LEU A 38 17.39 1.76 13.31
C LEU A 38 18.08 0.57 13.99
N GLU A 39 19.28 0.79 14.55
CA GLU A 39 20.00 -0.23 15.33
C GLU A 39 19.24 -0.60 16.61
N MET A 40 18.65 0.40 17.29
CA MET A 40 17.78 0.17 18.44
C MET A 40 16.56 -0.68 18.06
N LEU A 41 15.86 -0.35 16.97
CA LEU A 41 14.72 -1.13 16.49
C LEU A 41 15.14 -2.56 16.11
N THR A 42 16.26 -2.71 15.39
CA THR A 42 16.82 -4.02 15.03
C THR A 42 17.09 -4.86 16.28
N SER A 43 17.74 -4.28 17.28
CA SER A 43 18.05 -4.96 18.54
C SER A 43 16.79 -5.30 19.33
N PHE A 44 15.77 -4.43 19.30
CA PHE A 44 14.51 -4.64 20.00
C PHE A 44 13.73 -5.81 19.39
N PHE A 45 13.54 -5.82 18.06
CA PHE A 45 12.83 -6.89 17.37
C PHE A 45 13.56 -8.23 17.39
N SER A 46 14.88 -8.23 17.56
CA SER A 46 15.67 -9.46 17.68
C SER A 46 15.79 -9.98 19.13
N SER A 47 15.16 -9.32 20.10
CA SER A 47 15.28 -9.70 21.52
C SER A 47 14.29 -10.81 21.89
N ASP A 48 14.64 -11.64 22.88
CA ASP A 48 13.73 -12.66 23.43
C ASP A 48 12.57 -12.04 24.26
N GLU A 49 12.50 -10.71 24.34
CA GLU A 49 11.51 -9.99 25.14
C GLU A 49 10.27 -9.60 24.34
N VAL A 50 10.31 -9.64 23.01
CA VAL A 50 9.15 -9.40 22.14
C VAL A 50 8.37 -10.71 21.92
N PRO A 51 7.05 -10.64 21.62
CA PRO A 51 6.27 -11.84 21.28
C PRO A 51 6.87 -12.63 20.09
N PRO A 52 6.72 -13.97 20.04
CA PRO A 52 7.32 -14.83 19.01
C PRO A 52 6.95 -14.51 17.55
N ASP A 53 5.81 -13.85 17.32
CA ASP A 53 5.30 -13.47 15.99
C ASP A 53 5.47 -11.97 15.70
N THR A 54 6.42 -11.32 16.39
CA THR A 54 6.77 -9.92 16.15
C THR A 54 7.47 -9.78 14.80
N MET A 55 7.10 -8.76 14.03
CA MET A 55 7.73 -8.44 12.75
C MET A 55 9.18 -8.03 12.91
N ASP A 56 10.01 -8.43 11.96
CA ASP A 56 11.38 -7.90 11.85
C ASP A 56 11.41 -6.49 11.24
N LEU A 57 12.60 -5.86 11.17
CA LEU A 57 12.74 -4.49 10.66
C LEU A 57 12.29 -4.34 9.19
N GLN A 58 12.54 -5.34 8.34
CA GLN A 58 12.16 -5.26 6.92
C GLN A 58 10.66 -5.50 6.75
N GLU A 59 10.10 -6.45 7.49
CA GLU A 59 8.65 -6.66 7.58
C GLU A 59 7.94 -5.42 8.12
N LEU A 60 8.47 -4.77 9.17
CA LEU A 60 7.95 -3.50 9.67
C LEU A 60 7.90 -2.45 8.56
N ASP A 61 8.98 -2.27 7.79
CA ASP A 61 9.03 -1.23 6.78
C ASP A 61 7.98 -1.44 5.67
N GLY A 62 7.85 -2.67 5.17
CA GLY A 62 6.80 -3.01 4.22
C GLY A 62 5.40 -2.82 4.79
N PHE A 63 5.20 -3.22 6.05
CA PHE A 63 3.94 -3.07 6.77
C PHE A 63 3.53 -1.61 6.93
N LEU A 64 4.44 -0.73 7.35
CA LEU A 64 4.19 0.71 7.45
C LEU A 64 3.92 1.34 6.09
N THR A 65 4.60 0.87 5.03
CA THR A 65 4.34 1.33 3.67
C THR A 65 2.93 0.95 3.21
N ALA A 66 2.44 -0.24 3.53
CA ALA A 66 1.06 -0.65 3.26
C ALA A 66 0.04 0.18 4.07
N ILE A 67 0.34 0.55 5.31
CA ILE A 67 -0.52 1.42 6.12
C ILE A 67 -0.61 2.81 5.50
N ALA A 68 0.52 3.39 5.09
CA ALA A 68 0.57 4.70 4.46
C ALA A 68 -0.15 4.71 3.09
N SER A 69 -0.11 3.59 2.36
CA SER A 69 -0.78 3.39 1.08
C SER A 69 -2.24 2.93 1.17
N ALA A 70 -2.75 2.69 2.38
CA ALA A 70 -4.05 2.05 2.59
C ALA A 70 -5.26 2.83 1.97
N PRO A 71 -6.32 2.09 1.57
CA PRO A 71 -7.60 2.64 1.10
C PRO A 71 -8.28 3.58 2.09
N SER A 72 -7.95 3.46 3.38
CA SER A 72 -8.37 4.40 4.43
C SER A 72 -7.29 4.61 5.47
N ILE A 73 -7.49 5.64 6.29
CA ILE A 73 -6.67 5.88 7.46
C ILE A 73 -6.93 4.75 8.46
N LEU A 74 -5.86 4.02 8.81
CA LEU A 74 -5.88 3.02 9.86
C LEU A 74 -5.44 3.66 11.19
N MET A 75 -6.26 3.47 12.23
CA MET A 75 -5.96 3.93 13.58
C MET A 75 -4.82 3.09 14.19
N PRO A 76 -3.95 3.68 15.03
CA PRO A 76 -2.87 2.94 15.71
C PRO A 76 -3.31 1.68 16.43
N SER A 77 -4.48 1.71 17.08
CA SER A 77 -5.05 0.55 17.76
C SER A 77 -5.36 -0.64 16.83
N MET A 78 -5.44 -0.43 15.52
CA MET A 78 -5.67 -1.51 14.54
C MET A 78 -4.37 -2.13 14.02
N TRP A 79 -3.26 -1.38 14.03
CA TRP A 79 -2.03 -1.85 13.39
C TRP A 79 -0.84 -2.02 14.34
N LEU A 80 -0.82 -1.34 15.49
CA LEU A 80 0.24 -1.54 16.49
C LEU A 80 0.23 -2.96 17.06
N PRO A 81 -0.91 -3.57 17.46
CA PRO A 81 -0.92 -4.95 17.94
C PRO A 81 -0.41 -5.93 16.88
N ALA A 82 -0.77 -5.73 15.62
CA ALA A 82 -0.38 -6.60 14.51
C ALA A 82 1.14 -6.65 14.29
N LEU A 83 1.89 -5.61 14.70
CA LEU A 83 3.37 -5.65 14.69
C LEU A 83 3.94 -6.69 15.64
N TYR A 84 3.21 -6.99 16.71
CA TYR A 84 3.62 -7.83 17.83
C TYR A 84 2.86 -9.16 17.85
N GLY A 85 2.43 -9.66 16.69
CA GLY A 85 1.65 -10.91 16.62
C GLY A 85 0.25 -10.78 17.21
N ASP A 86 -0.39 -9.62 17.04
CA ASP A 86 -1.71 -9.26 17.59
C ASP A 86 -1.75 -9.17 19.13
N ASP A 87 -0.61 -9.00 19.80
CA ASP A 87 -0.53 -8.78 21.25
C ASP A 87 -0.80 -7.31 21.63
N GLU A 88 -2.06 -7.00 21.95
CA GLU A 88 -2.50 -5.68 22.41
C GLU A 88 -1.80 -5.24 23.71
N ALA A 89 -1.59 -6.16 24.65
CA ALA A 89 -1.03 -5.85 25.96
C ALA A 89 0.45 -5.47 25.86
N PHE A 90 1.19 -6.13 24.97
CA PHE A 90 2.57 -5.77 24.66
C PHE A 90 2.63 -4.44 23.92
N ALA A 91 1.77 -4.23 22.92
CA ALA A 91 1.72 -3.00 22.12
C ALA A 91 1.50 -1.74 22.97
N ASP A 92 0.64 -1.83 23.99
CA ASP A 92 0.35 -0.74 24.94
C ASP A 92 1.34 -0.70 26.13
N GLY A 93 2.23 -1.68 26.23
CA GLY A 93 3.17 -1.84 27.34
C GLY A 93 4.33 -0.84 27.34
N ASP A 94 4.89 -0.60 28.53
CA ASP A 94 6.00 0.35 28.72
C ASP A 94 7.23 0.04 27.86
N ARG A 95 7.47 -1.24 27.59
CA ARG A 95 8.59 -1.72 26.75
C ARG A 95 8.46 -1.29 25.29
N ALA A 96 7.23 -1.27 24.75
CA ALA A 96 6.97 -0.90 23.38
C ALA A 96 6.91 0.63 23.18
N ARG A 97 6.78 1.44 24.25
CA ARG A 97 6.60 2.91 24.15
C ARG A 97 7.67 3.61 23.30
N MET A 98 8.95 3.35 23.57
CA MET A 98 10.05 4.02 22.87
C MET A 98 10.19 3.51 21.41
N PRO A 99 10.21 2.20 21.14
CA PRO A 99 10.13 1.67 19.78
C PRO A 99 8.92 2.22 18.99
N ASN A 100 7.72 2.21 19.57
CA ASN A 100 6.50 2.71 18.94
C ASN A 100 6.59 4.19 18.56
N ALA A 101 7.25 5.03 19.37
CA ALA A 101 7.45 6.43 19.03
C ALA A 101 8.32 6.61 17.77
N VAL A 102 9.35 5.77 17.60
CA VAL A 102 10.19 5.75 16.38
C VAL A 102 9.41 5.20 15.19
N ILE A 103 8.66 4.11 15.39
CA ILE A 103 7.81 3.48 14.36
C ILE A 103 6.77 4.46 13.80
N VAL A 104 6.10 5.23 14.67
CA VAL A 104 5.14 6.25 14.23
C VAL A 104 5.81 7.38 13.43
N ARG A 105 7.02 7.78 13.81
CA ARG A 105 7.80 8.75 13.03
C ARG A 105 8.17 8.20 11.66
N LEU A 106 8.61 6.94 11.59
CA LEU A 106 8.90 6.25 10.34
C LEU A 106 7.66 6.18 9.43
N LEU A 107 6.49 5.87 9.99
CA LEU A 107 5.22 5.87 9.24
C LEU A 107 4.90 7.24 8.64
N ASN A 108 5.04 8.32 9.41
CA ASN A 108 4.78 9.67 8.92
C ASN A 108 5.74 10.07 7.79
N GLU A 109 7.01 9.71 7.93
CA GLU A 109 8.00 9.93 6.89
C GLU A 109 7.68 9.16 5.61
N ILE A 110 7.30 7.89 5.71
CA ILE A 110 6.85 7.09 4.58
C ILE A 110 5.65 7.77 3.89
N ALA A 111 4.66 8.20 4.68
CA ALA A 111 3.47 8.86 4.16
C ALA A 111 3.79 10.17 3.43
N ASP A 112 4.75 10.96 3.90
CA ASP A 112 5.17 12.21 3.28
C ASP A 112 5.94 11.98 1.97
N ALA A 113 6.80 10.98 1.93
CA ALA A 113 7.55 10.63 0.72
C ALA A 113 6.64 10.02 -0.36
N LEU A 114 5.69 9.14 0.01
CA LEU A 114 4.67 8.65 -0.92
C LEU A 114 3.83 9.80 -1.49
N GLN A 115 3.53 10.83 -0.70
CA GLN A 115 2.84 12.03 -1.18
C GLN A 115 3.65 12.82 -2.22
N ARG A 116 4.98 12.83 -2.10
CA ARG A 116 5.90 13.43 -3.09
C ARG A 116 6.11 12.54 -4.31
N GLY A 117 5.57 11.32 -4.31
CA GLY A 117 5.70 10.37 -5.41
C GLY A 117 7.03 9.62 -5.42
N GLU A 118 7.73 9.60 -4.29
CA GLU A 118 8.95 8.80 -4.11
C GLU A 118 8.59 7.31 -4.02
N SER A 119 9.46 6.46 -4.57
CA SER A 119 9.32 5.01 -4.48
C SER A 119 9.81 4.48 -3.14
N PHE A 120 9.28 3.30 -2.77
CA PHE A 120 9.63 2.61 -1.55
C PHE A 120 10.01 1.18 -1.86
N GLY A 121 11.21 0.82 -1.38
CA GLY A 121 11.72 -0.52 -1.23
C GLY A 121 12.30 -0.72 0.17
N PRO A 122 12.96 -1.87 0.43
CA PRO A 122 13.43 -2.19 1.78
C PRO A 122 14.46 -1.20 2.32
N LEU A 123 14.51 -1.04 3.65
CA LEU A 123 15.34 -0.03 4.32
C LEU A 123 16.84 -0.33 4.20
N GLY A 124 17.63 0.74 4.13
CA GLY A 124 19.09 0.67 4.24
C GLY A 124 19.78 0.32 2.92
N GLN A 125 20.65 -0.69 2.98
CA GLN A 125 21.31 -1.28 1.81
C GLN A 125 20.82 -2.73 1.70
N PRO A 126 19.67 -2.95 1.05
CA PRO A 126 19.00 -4.23 1.10
C PRO A 126 19.74 -5.30 0.30
N ASP A 127 19.68 -6.53 0.77
CA ASP A 127 20.11 -7.70 0.01
C ASP A 127 18.91 -8.48 -0.58
N ALA A 128 19.19 -9.54 -1.34
CA ALA A 128 18.17 -10.34 -2.00
C ALA A 128 17.16 -11.00 -1.04
N THR A 129 17.50 -11.12 0.25
CA THR A 129 16.62 -11.69 1.29
C THR A 129 15.66 -10.67 1.87
N ASP A 130 15.94 -9.37 1.76
CA ASP A 130 15.13 -8.31 2.35
C ASP A 130 13.85 -8.05 1.56
N ALA A 131 13.90 -8.14 0.23
CA ALA A 131 12.74 -7.91 -0.64
C ALA A 131 11.54 -8.84 -0.31
N PRO A 132 11.71 -10.18 -0.16
CA PRO A 132 10.64 -11.05 0.31
C PRO A 132 10.12 -10.73 1.72
N ARG A 133 11.00 -10.33 2.65
CA ARG A 133 10.61 -9.96 4.03
C ARG A 133 9.75 -8.71 4.02
N TRP A 134 10.22 -7.69 3.31
CA TRP A 134 9.49 -6.45 3.09
C TRP A 134 8.11 -6.70 2.47
N ALA A 135 8.04 -7.54 1.43
CA ALA A 135 6.77 -7.90 0.80
C ALA A 135 5.81 -8.63 1.76
N ARG A 136 6.30 -9.49 2.66
CA ARG A 136 5.47 -10.10 3.73
C ARG A 136 4.87 -9.05 4.65
N GLY A 137 5.68 -8.09 5.07
CA GLY A 137 5.24 -6.92 5.82
C GLY A 137 4.11 -6.17 5.12
N TYR A 138 4.32 -5.83 3.85
CA TYR A 138 3.33 -5.09 3.06
C TYR A 138 2.01 -5.86 2.94
N VAL A 139 2.08 -7.15 2.60
CA VAL A 139 0.90 -8.01 2.52
C VAL A 139 0.19 -8.12 3.87
N ALA A 140 0.92 -8.17 4.99
CA ALA A 140 0.33 -8.15 6.32
C ALA A 140 -0.43 -6.84 6.59
N GLY A 141 0.14 -5.69 6.24
CA GLY A 141 -0.52 -4.39 6.39
C GLY A 141 -1.74 -4.24 5.50
N ALA A 142 -1.68 -4.73 4.26
CA ALA A 142 -2.80 -4.73 3.32
C ALA A 142 -3.99 -5.58 3.83
N ARG A 143 -3.74 -6.62 4.65
CA ARG A 143 -4.83 -7.44 5.22
C ARG A 143 -5.71 -6.69 6.22
N LEU A 144 -5.23 -5.58 6.79
CA LEU A 144 -5.96 -4.79 7.79
C LEU A 144 -7.16 -4.02 7.19
N ASP A 145 -7.19 -3.81 5.87
CA ASP A 145 -8.32 -3.16 5.20
C ASP A 145 -8.87 -4.09 4.10
N ALA A 146 -10.06 -4.65 4.33
CA ALA A 146 -10.67 -5.63 3.42
C ALA A 146 -10.86 -5.12 1.98
N ARG A 147 -10.85 -3.79 1.76
CA ARG A 147 -10.91 -3.21 0.40
C ARG A 147 -9.75 -3.61 -0.48
N TRP A 148 -8.57 -3.89 0.08
CA TRP A 148 -7.45 -4.42 -0.71
C TRP A 148 -7.79 -5.69 -1.48
N ARG A 149 -8.65 -6.53 -0.91
CA ARG A 149 -9.03 -7.83 -1.49
C ARG A 149 -10.37 -7.82 -2.20
N ASN A 150 -11.22 -6.85 -1.88
CA ASN A 150 -12.58 -6.71 -2.43
C ASN A 150 -12.64 -5.76 -3.62
N ASP A 151 -11.49 -5.25 -4.07
CA ASP A 151 -11.34 -4.36 -5.21
C ASP A 151 -10.43 -5.05 -6.23
N ASP A 152 -10.95 -5.31 -7.42
CA ASP A 152 -10.26 -6.14 -8.42
C ASP A 152 -8.90 -5.55 -8.82
N MET A 153 -8.87 -4.23 -9.03
CA MET A 153 -7.66 -3.48 -9.34
C MET A 153 -6.68 -3.44 -8.17
N GLY A 154 -7.15 -3.17 -6.96
CA GLY A 154 -6.34 -3.24 -5.75
C GLY A 154 -5.71 -4.62 -5.54
N ALA A 155 -6.46 -5.69 -5.84
CA ALA A 155 -5.97 -7.06 -5.78
C ALA A 155 -4.95 -7.36 -6.89
N ALA A 156 -5.19 -6.88 -8.12
CA ALA A 156 -4.25 -7.01 -9.24
C ALA A 156 -2.91 -6.32 -8.93
N LEU A 157 -2.97 -5.09 -8.42
CA LEU A 157 -1.79 -4.31 -8.06
C LEU A 157 -1.03 -4.90 -6.85
N LEU A 158 -1.72 -5.60 -5.93
CA LEU A 158 -1.10 -6.28 -4.79
C LEU A 158 -0.47 -7.63 -5.17
N PHE A 159 -0.84 -8.21 -6.31
CA PHE A 159 -0.41 -9.55 -6.71
C PHE A 159 1.11 -9.75 -6.75
N PRO A 160 1.93 -8.86 -7.35
CA PRO A 160 3.39 -9.02 -7.37
C PRO A 160 3.99 -9.10 -5.96
N LEU A 161 3.47 -8.30 -5.01
CA LEU A 161 3.88 -8.33 -3.62
C LEU A 161 3.46 -9.65 -2.93
N GLY A 162 2.30 -10.19 -3.27
CA GLY A 162 1.87 -11.51 -2.79
C GLY A 162 2.73 -12.66 -3.31
N VAL A 163 3.18 -12.59 -4.56
CA VAL A 163 4.14 -13.56 -5.12
C VAL A 163 5.47 -13.46 -4.39
N LEU A 164 6.02 -12.24 -4.28
CA LEU A 164 7.31 -12.00 -3.64
C LEU A 164 7.32 -12.34 -2.14
N SER A 165 6.20 -12.13 -1.45
CA SER A 165 6.04 -12.49 -0.04
C SER A 165 5.98 -14.01 0.17
N GLY A 166 5.88 -14.81 -0.88
CA GLY A 166 5.63 -16.25 -0.82
C GLY A 166 4.21 -16.61 -0.38
N LEU A 167 3.24 -15.67 -0.49
CA LEU A 167 1.83 -15.95 -0.17
C LEU A 167 1.26 -16.99 -1.15
N PHE A 168 1.70 -16.92 -2.41
CA PHE A 168 1.35 -17.88 -3.44
C PHE A 168 2.51 -18.85 -3.70
N LYS A 169 2.20 -20.14 -3.78
CA LYS A 169 3.15 -21.17 -4.20
C LYS A 169 2.93 -21.46 -5.68
N LEU A 170 3.43 -20.56 -6.52
CA LEU A 170 3.30 -20.63 -7.97
C LEU A 170 4.61 -21.12 -8.58
N SER A 171 4.52 -21.93 -9.64
CA SER A 171 5.68 -22.21 -10.48
C SER A 171 6.06 -20.97 -11.31
N PRO A 172 7.29 -20.90 -11.87
CA PRO A 172 7.66 -19.80 -12.76
C PRO A 172 6.70 -19.62 -13.94
N GLU A 173 6.15 -20.73 -14.47
CA GLU A 173 5.16 -20.71 -15.56
C GLU A 173 3.83 -20.12 -15.08
N ASP A 174 3.37 -20.48 -13.88
CA ASP A 174 2.15 -19.94 -13.28
C ASP A 174 2.28 -18.45 -12.95
N ILE A 175 3.47 -18.01 -12.50
CA ILE A 175 3.76 -16.59 -12.24
C ILE A 175 3.68 -15.80 -13.55
N ALA A 176 4.29 -16.30 -14.62
CA ALA A 176 4.27 -15.65 -15.93
C ALA A 176 2.84 -15.54 -16.47
N ALA A 177 2.08 -16.64 -16.46
CA ALA A 177 0.69 -16.65 -16.91
C ALA A 177 -0.20 -15.71 -16.09
N ALA A 178 -0.09 -15.74 -14.76
CA ALA A 178 -0.84 -14.84 -13.90
C ALA A 178 -0.45 -13.37 -14.10
N GLY A 179 0.83 -13.09 -14.39
CA GLY A 179 1.30 -11.75 -14.74
C GLY A 179 0.66 -11.21 -16.01
N GLU A 180 0.57 -12.02 -17.06
CA GLU A 180 -0.08 -11.64 -18.33
C GLU A 180 -1.57 -11.33 -18.15
N ASP A 181 -2.30 -12.19 -17.43
CA ASP A 181 -3.72 -11.99 -17.13
C ASP A 181 -3.94 -10.68 -16.34
N ARG A 182 -3.15 -10.46 -15.28
CA ARG A 182 -3.24 -9.25 -14.46
C ARG A 182 -2.86 -7.99 -15.22
N GLN A 183 -1.89 -8.06 -16.12
CA GLN A 183 -1.56 -6.89 -16.93
C GLN A 183 -2.71 -6.52 -17.86
N ALA A 184 -3.37 -7.50 -18.47
CA ALA A 184 -4.54 -7.22 -19.30
C ALA A 184 -5.64 -6.51 -18.49
N GLU A 185 -5.87 -6.92 -17.23
CA GLU A 185 -6.78 -6.22 -16.30
C GLU A 185 -6.32 -4.78 -16.02
N LEU A 186 -5.02 -4.57 -15.72
CA LEU A 186 -4.46 -3.23 -15.49
C LEU A 186 -4.70 -2.32 -16.69
N GLN A 187 -4.37 -2.80 -17.89
CA GLN A 187 -4.45 -2.02 -19.12
C GLN A 187 -5.91 -1.60 -19.42
N ASP A 188 -6.88 -2.50 -19.32
CA ASP A 188 -8.31 -2.20 -19.55
C ASP A 188 -8.83 -1.10 -18.60
N HIS A 189 -8.42 -1.17 -17.33
CA HIS A 189 -8.84 -0.20 -16.32
C HIS A 189 -8.14 1.16 -16.42
N LEU A 190 -6.88 1.20 -16.88
CA LEU A 190 -6.09 2.44 -17.01
C LEU A 190 -6.43 3.25 -18.26
N GLU A 191 -6.93 2.61 -19.31
CA GLU A 191 -7.44 3.27 -20.53
C GLU A 191 -8.65 4.18 -20.25
N VAL A 192 -9.30 4.05 -19.09
CA VAL A 192 -10.50 4.82 -18.70
C VAL A 192 -10.18 6.21 -18.10
N ASP A 193 -8.99 6.43 -17.54
CA ASP A 193 -8.71 7.64 -16.73
C ASP A 193 -7.84 8.72 -17.40
N GLY A 194 -7.39 8.54 -18.64
CA GLY A 194 -6.97 9.63 -19.55
C GLY A 194 -5.95 10.65 -19.02
N ASP A 195 -5.03 10.27 -18.14
CA ASP A 195 -3.92 11.13 -17.68
C ASP A 195 -2.65 10.83 -18.51
N PRO A 196 -2.31 11.68 -19.50
CA PRO A 196 -1.21 11.44 -20.41
C PRO A 196 0.18 11.70 -19.79
N GLU A 197 0.26 12.20 -18.55
CA GLU A 197 1.53 12.70 -18.02
C GLU A 197 2.46 11.59 -17.48
N HIS A 198 1.98 10.35 -17.28
CA HIS A 198 2.78 9.31 -16.59
C HIS A 198 2.75 7.89 -17.18
N GLY A 199 2.25 7.70 -18.41
CA GLY A 199 2.30 6.41 -19.10
C GLY A 199 1.43 5.32 -18.47
N ALA A 200 1.01 4.33 -19.27
CA ALA A 200 0.35 3.14 -18.72
C ALA A 200 1.37 2.35 -17.88
N PRO A 201 1.05 1.98 -16.63
CA PRO A 201 1.82 0.99 -15.86
C PRO A 201 2.18 -0.24 -16.69
N THR A 202 3.46 -0.60 -16.67
CA THR A 202 4.03 -1.75 -17.40
C THR A 202 3.64 -3.09 -16.75
N PRO A 203 3.71 -4.23 -17.48
CA PRO A 203 3.14 -5.56 -17.16
C PRO A 203 3.59 -6.27 -15.91
N TYR A 204 4.61 -5.74 -15.30
CA TYR A 204 5.21 -6.21 -14.10
C TYR A 204 5.99 -4.98 -13.72
N TYR A 205 5.81 -4.47 -12.52
CA TYR A 205 6.73 -3.45 -12.05
C TYR A 205 8.13 -4.01 -12.24
N GLU A 206 8.97 -3.32 -13.01
CA GLU A 206 10.34 -3.81 -13.25
C GLU A 206 11.09 -3.89 -11.91
N THR A 207 10.58 -3.17 -10.92
CA THR A 207 11.09 -3.11 -9.55
C THR A 207 9.95 -3.04 -8.52
N LEU A 208 10.19 -3.55 -7.31
CA LEU A 208 9.32 -3.40 -6.13
C LEU A 208 8.83 -1.96 -5.93
N ASP A 209 9.71 -1.01 -6.22
CA ASP A 209 9.57 0.43 -6.08
C ASP A 209 8.40 1.02 -6.87
N GLU A 210 8.18 0.57 -8.10
CA GLU A 210 7.08 1.08 -8.92
C GLU A 210 5.71 0.56 -8.43
N ALA A 211 5.69 -0.67 -7.88
CA ALA A 211 4.48 -1.31 -7.38
C ALA A 211 3.84 -0.52 -6.25
N THR A 212 4.68 -0.05 -5.33
CA THR A 212 4.25 0.67 -4.14
C THR A 212 3.70 2.04 -4.49
N VAL A 213 4.34 2.75 -5.43
CA VAL A 213 3.88 4.05 -5.95
C VAL A 213 2.53 3.91 -6.66
N ALA A 214 2.38 2.91 -7.52
CA ALA A 214 1.15 2.69 -8.25
C ALA A 214 -0.02 2.33 -7.31
N LEU A 215 0.22 1.46 -6.32
CA LEU A 215 -0.76 1.15 -5.28
C LEU A 215 -1.17 2.37 -4.46
N TYR A 216 -0.19 3.16 -4.01
CA TYR A 216 -0.44 4.39 -3.27
C TYR A 216 -1.28 5.37 -4.11
N ARG A 217 -0.90 5.60 -5.38
CA ARG A 217 -1.61 6.51 -6.30
C ARG A 217 -3.04 6.03 -6.56
N TYR A 218 -3.23 4.74 -6.81
CA TYR A 218 -4.53 4.13 -7.00
C TYR A 218 -5.45 4.42 -5.80
N TRP A 219 -5.01 4.07 -4.58
CA TRP A 219 -5.82 4.28 -3.39
C TRP A 219 -5.97 5.75 -3.01
N ARG A 220 -4.97 6.61 -3.28
CA ARG A 220 -5.10 8.06 -3.09
C ARG A 220 -6.20 8.66 -3.97
N ARG A 221 -6.29 8.24 -5.24
CA ARG A 221 -7.37 8.65 -6.15
C ARG A 221 -8.73 8.16 -5.66
N HIS A 222 -8.82 6.92 -5.18
CA HIS A 222 -10.06 6.36 -4.63
C HIS A 222 -10.49 7.06 -3.33
N ARG A 223 -9.54 7.39 -2.44
CA ARG A 223 -9.79 8.19 -1.23
C ARG A 223 -10.30 9.58 -1.56
N THR A 224 -9.73 10.26 -2.55
CA THR A 224 -10.18 11.60 -2.99
C THR A 224 -11.52 11.56 -3.72
N ARG A 225 -11.87 10.46 -4.41
CA ARG A 225 -13.21 10.25 -5.00
C ARG A 225 -14.29 10.01 -3.92
N LEU A 226 -13.99 9.23 -2.89
CA LEU A 226 -14.88 9.03 -1.73
C LEU A 226 -14.95 10.25 -0.80
N SER A 227 -13.89 11.05 -0.76
CA SER A 227 -13.78 12.31 0.00
C SER A 227 -14.07 13.56 -0.83
N GLY A 228 -14.45 13.39 -2.11
CA GLY A 228 -14.95 14.50 -2.94
C GLY A 228 -16.06 15.20 -2.18
N PRO A 229 -16.24 16.53 -2.35
CA PRO A 229 -17.16 17.27 -1.50
C PRO A 229 -18.47 16.51 -1.50
N ARG A 230 -18.80 15.90 -0.35
CA ARG A 230 -20.19 15.72 0.03
C ARG A 230 -20.68 17.13 -0.15
N ARG A 231 -21.37 17.43 -1.26
CA ARG A 231 -22.17 18.63 -1.34
C ARG A 231 -23.05 18.45 -0.14
N ARG A 232 -22.68 19.09 0.98
CA ARG A 232 -23.61 19.47 2.01
C ARG A 232 -24.68 20.09 1.15
N ARG A 233 -25.82 19.41 1.03
CA ARG A 233 -26.99 20.07 0.51
C ARG A 233 -27.10 21.24 1.46
N VAL A 234 -26.61 22.40 1.04
CA VAL A 234 -26.97 23.67 1.65
C VAL A 234 -28.46 23.58 1.56
N ALA A 235 -29.11 23.32 2.70
CA ALA A 235 -30.54 23.21 2.75
C ALA A 235 -31.03 24.52 2.14
N THR A 236 -31.55 24.43 0.91
CA THR A 236 -32.12 25.59 0.25
C THR A 236 -33.17 26.14 1.20
N VAL A 237 -33.27 27.45 1.30
CA VAL A 237 -34.00 28.22 2.34
C VAL A 237 -35.45 27.77 2.58
N HIS A 238 -36.01 26.96 1.68
CA HIS A 238 -37.36 26.40 1.70
C HIS A 238 -37.48 24.92 2.06
N GLN A 239 -36.40 24.20 2.41
CA GLN A 239 -36.51 22.81 2.82
C GLN A 239 -37.27 22.66 4.15
N PRO A 240 -38.19 21.69 4.27
CA PRO A 240 -38.87 21.40 5.53
C PRO A 240 -37.86 20.97 6.60
N CYS A 241 -38.11 21.38 7.84
CA CYS A 241 -37.21 21.15 8.95
C CYS A 241 -37.27 19.69 9.43
N LEU A 242 -36.12 19.06 9.57
CA LEU A 242 -35.98 17.64 9.95
C LEU A 242 -36.31 17.36 11.43
N CYS A 243 -36.66 18.36 12.23
CA CYS A 243 -37.11 18.16 13.61
C CYS A 243 -38.58 17.72 13.73
N GLY A 244 -39.28 17.51 12.60
CA GLY A 244 -40.68 17.07 12.56
C GLY A 244 -41.71 18.20 12.69
N SER A 245 -41.29 19.47 12.69
CA SER A 245 -42.21 20.61 12.87
C SER A 245 -43.01 20.99 11.62
N GLY A 246 -42.66 20.47 10.45
CA GLY A 246 -43.30 20.81 9.16
C GLY A 246 -42.98 22.21 8.61
N ALA A 247 -42.26 23.06 9.35
CA ALA A 247 -41.88 24.42 8.92
C ALA A 247 -40.57 24.43 8.10
N ALA A 248 -40.33 25.48 7.30
CA ALA A 248 -39.06 25.65 6.60
C ALA A 248 -37.89 25.86 7.58
N TYR A 249 -36.73 25.24 7.33
CA TYR A 249 -35.57 25.19 8.24
C TYR A 249 -35.14 26.57 8.79
N SER A 250 -35.05 27.60 7.92
CA SER A 250 -34.69 28.97 8.29
C SER A 250 -35.63 29.64 9.30
N ARG A 251 -36.87 29.14 9.41
CA ARG A 251 -37.91 29.65 10.32
C ARG A 251 -38.12 28.75 11.55
N CYS A 252 -37.40 27.63 11.65
CA CYS A 252 -37.48 26.68 12.75
C CYS A 252 -36.12 26.55 13.46
N CYS A 253 -35.43 25.42 13.35
CA CYS A 253 -34.13 25.19 14.00
C CYS A 253 -33.02 26.15 13.52
N GLY A 254 -33.16 26.76 12.34
CA GLY A 254 -32.22 27.76 11.82
C GLY A 254 -32.24 29.09 12.58
N ARG A 255 -33.28 29.39 13.37
CA ARG A 255 -33.35 30.63 14.19
C ARG A 255 -32.58 30.55 15.51
N GLN A 256 -32.31 29.36 16.02
CA GLN A 256 -31.70 29.16 17.34
C GLN A 256 -30.16 29.31 17.34
N ARG A 257 -29.55 29.71 16.22
CA ARG A 257 -28.09 29.90 16.08
C ARG A 257 -27.63 31.36 16.09
N LEU A 258 -28.51 32.32 16.38
CA LEU A 258 -28.18 33.77 16.39
C LEU A 258 -28.47 34.48 17.72
N SER A 259 -28.32 33.79 18.85
CA SER A 259 -28.32 34.41 20.18
C SER A 259 -27.18 33.86 21.01
#